data_AF-A0A645FUT4-F1
#
_entry.id   AF-A0A645FUT4-F1
#
_cell.length_a   1.000
_cell.length_b   1.000
_cell.length_c   1.000
_cell.angle_alpha   90.00
_cell.angle_beta   90.00
_cell.angle_gamma   90.00
#
_symmetry.space_group_name_H-M   'P 1'
#
loop_
_entity.id
_entity.type
_entity.pdbx_description
1 polymer ?
#
loop_
_entity_poly.entity_id
_entity_poly.type
_entity_poly.pdbx_seq_one_letter_code
_entity_poly.pdbx_strand_id
1 'polypeptide(L)' 'MREIANRLQTKEDYKGYEGNIILFLKPYVRKGMVMELNGGMYQEKSGEYFIESVSGEFGEQGGRQTAQLGFLMHK' A
#
# COMPACT_ATOMS: atom_id res chain seq x y z
N MET A 1 -3.51 4.11 27.72
CA MET A 1 -2.71 2.85 27.66
C MET A 1 -3.42 1.76 26.84
N ARG A 2 -4.71 1.46 27.10
CA ARG A 2 -5.50 0.49 26.31
C ARG A 2 -5.59 0.80 24.80
N GLU A 3 -5.76 2.06 24.40
CA GLU A 3 -5.85 2.42 22.97
C GLU A 3 -4.56 2.19 22.18
N ILE A 4 -3.41 2.44 22.80
CA ILE A 4 -2.10 2.24 22.16
C ILE A 4 -1.84 0.74 21.98
N ALA A 5 -2.17 -0.06 23.01
CA ALA A 5 -2.09 -1.52 22.95
C ALA A 5 -3.01 -2.09 21.86
N ASN A 6 -4.26 -1.62 21.76
CA ASN A 6 -5.17 -2.05 20.71
C ASN A 6 -4.65 -1.69 19.31
N ARG A 7 -4.12 -0.47 19.09
CA ARG A 7 -3.54 -0.10 17.78
C ARG A 7 -2.35 -0.96 17.39
N LEU A 8 -1.49 -1.30 18.34
CA LEU A 8 -0.34 -2.16 18.10
C LEU A 8 -0.78 -3.59 17.80
N GLN A 9 -1.73 -4.12 18.59
CA GLN A 9 -2.27 -5.45 18.37
C GLN A 9 -2.97 -5.57 17.01
N THR A 10 -3.74 -4.57 16.59
CA THR A 10 -4.38 -4.58 15.27
C THR A 10 -3.37 -4.50 14.11
N LYS A 11 -2.21 -3.86 14.32
CA LYS A 11 -1.11 -3.90 13.36
C LYS A 11 -0.46 -5.28 13.28
N GLU A 12 -0.18 -5.91 14.42
CA GLU A 12 0.45 -7.24 14.49
C GLU A 12 -0.48 -8.36 13.99
N ASP A 13 -1.79 -8.24 14.22
CA ASP A 13 -2.79 -9.21 13.73
C ASP A 13 -3.07 -9.10 12.22
N TYR A 14 -2.45 -8.13 11.53
CA TYR A 14 -2.63 -7.95 10.09
C TYR A 14 -1.91 -9.05 9.31
N LYS A 15 -2.70 -9.85 8.57
CA LYS A 15 -2.21 -10.89 7.65
C LYS A 15 -2.17 -10.45 6.19
N GLY A 16 -2.49 -9.19 5.89
CA GLY A 16 -2.40 -8.69 4.53
C GLY A 16 -0.96 -8.37 4.15
N TYR A 17 -0.70 -8.28 2.85
CA TYR A 17 0.65 -8.02 2.35
C TYR A 17 1.08 -6.58 2.62
N GLU A 18 2.08 -6.41 3.47
CA GLU A 18 2.86 -5.18 3.55
C GLU A 18 3.95 -5.19 2.48
N GLY A 19 4.17 -4.06 1.79
CA GLY A 19 5.18 -4.01 0.76
C GLY A 19 5.15 -2.78 -0.13
N ASN A 20 5.99 -2.79 -1.15
CA ASN A 20 6.11 -1.71 -2.12
C ASN A 20 5.60 -2.18 -3.48
N ILE A 21 4.81 -1.35 -4.14
CA ILE A 21 4.43 -1.52 -5.55
C ILE A 21 5.02 -0.37 -6.38
N ILE A 22 5.64 -0.73 -7.51
CA ILE A 22 6.20 0.23 -8.45
C ILE A 22 5.17 0.47 -9.55
N LEU A 23 4.80 1.73 -9.74
CA LEU A 23 3.80 2.19 -10.68
C LEU A 23 4.43 3.21 -11.64
N PHE A 24 3.72 3.52 -12.74
CA PHE A 24 4.08 4.66 -13.59
C PHE A 24 3.83 5.97 -12.85
N LEU A 25 4.58 7.02 -13.16
CA LEU A 25 4.38 8.35 -12.56
C LEU A 25 3.01 8.96 -12.91
N LYS A 26 2.39 8.55 -14.02
CA LYS A 26 1.05 8.96 -14.41
C LYS A 26 0.26 7.76 -14.96
N PRO A 27 -0.97 7.49 -14.49
CA PRO A 27 -1.68 8.17 -13.38
C PRO A 27 -0.95 8.02 -12.03
N TYR A 28 -0.99 9.07 -11.21
CA TYR A 28 -0.27 9.11 -9.93
C TYR A 28 -1.13 8.60 -8.78
N VAL A 29 -0.50 8.10 -7.72
CA VAL A 29 -1.15 7.79 -6.45
C VAL A 29 -0.63 8.71 -5.36
N ARG A 30 -1.38 8.86 -4.26
CA ARG A 30 -0.97 9.69 -3.12
C ARG A 30 -1.17 8.92 -1.82
N LYS A 31 -0.37 9.29 -0.83
CA LYS A 31 -0.58 8.87 0.56
C LYS A 31 -2.02 9.15 0.98
N GLY A 32 -2.63 8.17 1.64
CA GLY A 32 -4.02 8.24 2.11
C GLY A 32 -5.06 7.70 1.14
N MET A 33 -4.68 7.33 -0.09
CA MET A 33 -5.58 6.67 -1.02
C MET A 33 -5.72 5.17 -0.70
N VAL A 34 -6.86 4.59 -1.09
CA VAL A 34 -7.06 3.14 -1.13
C VAL A 34 -6.92 2.69 -2.57
N MET A 35 -6.09 1.67 -2.80
CA MET A 35 -5.83 1.10 -4.11
C MET A 35 -6.39 -0.32 -4.15
N GLU A 36 -7.23 -0.61 -5.13
CA GLU A 36 -7.62 -1.97 -5.47
C GLU A 36 -6.57 -2.57 -6.40
N LEU A 37 -5.91 -3.63 -5.94
CA LEU A 37 -4.92 -4.37 -6.71
C LEU A 37 -5.55 -5.65 -7.26
N ASN A 38 -5.46 -5.84 -8.58
CA ASN A 38 -5.75 -7.13 -9.21
C ASN A 38 -4.43 -7.90 -9.38
N GLY A 39 -4.26 -8.98 -8.61
CA GLY A 39 -3.03 -9.76 -8.57
C GLY A 39 -2.76 -10.61 -9.82
N GLY A 40 -3.72 -10.71 -10.74
CA GLY A 40 -3.56 -11.46 -11.99
C GLY A 40 -3.15 -12.92 -11.76
N MET A 41 -1.89 -13.24 -12.05
CA MET A 41 -1.31 -14.57 -11.80
C MET A 41 -1.11 -14.90 -10.32
N TYR A 42 -1.04 -13.88 -9.45
CA TYR A 42 -0.88 -14.01 -7.99
C TYR A 42 -2.18 -13.56 -7.30
N GLN A 43 -3.22 -14.39 -7.39
CA GLN A 43 -4.54 -14.04 -6.88
C GLN A 43 -4.53 -13.70 -5.39
N GLU A 44 -3.63 -14.31 -4.60
CA GLU A 44 -3.41 -14.05 -3.18
C GLU A 44 -2.97 -12.62 -2.86
N LYS A 45 -2.48 -11.88 -3.86
CA LYS A 45 -2.11 -10.45 -3.75
C LYS A 45 -3.23 -9.52 -4.22
N SER A 46 -4.38 -10.05 -4.59
CA SER A 46 -5.53 -9.23 -4.93
C SER A 46 -6.19 -8.70 -3.67
N GLY A 47 -6.59 -7.43 -3.67
CA GLY A 47 -7.24 -6.83 -2.53
C GLY A 47 -7.14 -5.32 -2.49
N GLU A 48 -7.68 -4.74 -1.43
CA GLU A 48 -7.60 -3.32 -1.15
C GLU A 48 -6.42 -3.01 -0.24
N TYR A 49 -5.61 -2.05 -0.65
CA TYR A 49 -4.41 -1.64 0.06
C TYR A 49 -4.45 -0.14 0.37
N PHE A 50 -4.09 0.22 1.60
CA PHE A 50 -3.94 1.62 1.98
C PHE A 50 -2.55 2.11 1.60
N ILE A 51 -2.45 3.29 0.99
CA ILE A 51 -1.16 3.87 0.62
C ILE A 51 -0.61 4.69 1.78
N GLU A 52 0.42 4.18 2.45
CA GLU A 52 1.06 4.85 3.60
C GLU A 52 2.07 5.91 3.19
N SER A 53 2.78 5.68 2.09
CA SER A 53 3.78 6.59 1.55
C SER A 53 3.92 6.41 0.04
N VAL A 54 4.39 7.46 -0.64
CA VAL A 54 4.69 7.43 -2.08
C VAL A 54 6.02 8.15 -2.28
N SER A 55 6.97 7.49 -2.95
CA SER A 55 8.19 8.11 -3.47
C SER A 55 8.16 8.10 -4.99
N GLY A 56 8.87 9.05 -5.62
CA GLY A 56 8.91 9.18 -7.08
C GLY A 56 10.33 9.41 -7.56
N GLU A 57 10.68 8.76 -8.67
CA GLU A 57 11.99 8.88 -9.30
C GLU A 57 11.83 9.15 -10.79
N PHE A 58 12.71 10.00 -11.32
CA PHE A 58 12.84 10.28 -12.75
C PHE A 58 14.11 9.62 -13.27
N GLY A 59 13.97 8.77 -14.27
CA GLY A 59 15.09 8.15 -14.97
C GLY A 59 14.98 8.31 -16.48
N GLU A 60 15.95 7.75 -17.21
CA GLU A 60 15.98 7.78 -18.67
C GLU A 60 14.75 7.12 -19.31
N GLN A 61 14.11 6.18 -18.61
CA GLN A 61 12.89 5.49 -19.06
C GLN A 61 11.59 6.20 -18.64
N GLY A 62 11.68 7.44 -18.19
CA GLY A 62 10.56 8.23 -17.70
C GLY A 62 10.39 8.16 -16.18
N GLY A 63 9.23 8.61 -15.71
CA GLY A 63 8.92 8.69 -14.29
C GLY A 63 8.30 7.40 -13.74
N ARG A 64 8.76 6.96 -12.58
CA ARG A 64 8.15 5.91 -11.77
C ARG A 64 7.78 6.44 -10.40
N GLN A 65 6.80 5.80 -9.76
CA GLN A 65 6.47 6.04 -8.37
C GLN A 65 6.43 4.70 -7.63
N THR A 66 6.88 4.70 -6.39
CA THR A 66 6.83 3.54 -5.50
C THR A 66 5.86 3.87 -4.39
N ALA A 67 4.76 3.11 -4.33
CA ALA A 67 3.75 3.24 -3.28
C ALA A 67 3.97 2.16 -2.22
N GLN A 68 4.07 2.59 -0.96
CA GLN A 68 4.13 1.69 0.18
C GLN A 68 2.70 1.35 0.62
N LEU A 69 2.40 0.06 0.60
CA LEU A 69 1.12 -0.51 0.95
C LEU A 69 1.12 -0.87 2.43
N GLY A 70 0.06 -0.47 3.12
CA GLY A 70 -0.16 -0.77 4.52
C GLY A 70 -1.62 -1.10 4.82
N PHE A 71 -1.88 -1.23 6.11
CA PHE A 71 -3.12 -1.73 6.66
C PHE A 71 -4.34 -0.84 6.36
N LEU A 72 -5.35 -1.40 5.72
CA LEU A 72 -6.68 -0.80 5.65
C LEU A 72 -7.54 -1.36 6.81
N MET A 73 -7.81 -0.52 7.79
CA MET A 73 -8.67 -0.86 8.93
C MET A 73 -10.12 -0.89 8.44
N HIS A 74 -10.70 -2.08 8.21
CA HIS A 74 -12.15 -2.20 8.02
C HIS A 74 -12.82 -2.10 9.40
N LYS A 75 -13.84 -1.24 9.50
CA LYS A 75 -14.49 -0.87 10.75
C LYS A 75 -15.49 -1.93 11.21
#